data_AF-A0A9R0Z4V1-F1
#
_entry.id   AF-A0A9R0Z4V1-F1
#
_cell.length_a   1.000
_cell.length_b   1.000
_cell.length_c   1.000
_cell.angle_alpha   90.00
_cell.angle_beta   90.00
_cell.angle_gamma   90.00
#
_symmetry.space_group_name_H-M   'P 1'
#
loop_
_entity.id
_entity.type
_entity.pdbx_description
1 polymer ?
#
loop_
_entity_poly.entity_id
_entity_poly.type
_entity_poly.pdbx_seq_one_letter_code
_entity_poly.pdbx_strand_id
1 'polypeptide(L)'
;MAAAGDEKLYLLVACALLLLAVGCQASPLQIGFYHDRCPQAEAVVKGVMMEAISQNPGNGAAMIRMLFHDCFVEVVTLRSSWTRPRSARHRRSSARPTIPPCVASS
;
A
#
# COMPACT_ATOMS: atom_id res chain seq x y z
N MET A 1 -38.29 31.17 21.74
CA MET A 1 -37.41 30.08 22.20
C MET A 1 -37.02 29.24 20.99
N ALA A 2 -36.06 29.68 20.18
CA ALA A 2 -35.60 28.94 19.01
C ALA A 2 -34.12 29.27 18.77
N ALA A 3 -33.25 28.67 19.57
CA ALA A 3 -31.79 28.70 19.39
C ALA A 3 -31.23 27.27 19.53
N ALA A 4 -31.96 26.27 19.03
CA ALA A 4 -31.53 24.87 19.04
C ALA A 4 -30.91 24.43 17.69
N GLY A 5 -30.95 25.30 16.68
CA GLY A 5 -30.46 25.05 15.32
C GLY A 5 -29.00 25.46 15.11
N ASP A 6 -28.61 26.62 15.66
CA ASP A 6 -27.27 27.20 15.46
C ASP A 6 -26.16 26.40 16.17
N GLU A 7 -26.41 25.85 17.35
CA GLU A 7 -25.46 25.03 18.11
C GLU A 7 -25.03 23.78 17.32
N LYS A 8 -26.02 23.10 16.72
CA LYS A 8 -25.82 21.89 15.90
C LYS A 8 -25.17 22.26 14.58
N LEU A 9 -25.55 23.38 13.98
CA LEU A 9 -24.94 23.88 12.75
C LEU A 9 -23.46 24.22 12.98
N TYR A 10 -23.13 24.88 14.09
CA TYR A 10 -21.75 25.21 14.47
C TYR A 10 -20.92 23.94 14.70
N LEU A 11 -21.45 22.96 15.42
CA LEU A 11 -20.81 21.65 15.61
C LEU A 11 -20.57 20.92 14.28
N LEU A 12 -21.54 20.93 13.37
CA LEU A 12 -21.40 20.29 12.06
C LEU A 12 -20.35 21.00 11.19
N VAL A 13 -20.34 22.34 11.18
CA VAL A 13 -19.35 23.15 10.46
C VAL A 13 -17.94 22.95 11.05
N ALA A 14 -17.82 22.92 12.37
CA ALA A 14 -16.55 22.65 13.04
C ALA A 14 -16.02 21.24 12.75
N CYS A 15 -16.88 20.21 12.81
CA CYS A 15 -16.53 18.85 12.43
C CYS A 15 -16.11 18.75 10.95
N ALA A 16 -16.83 19.41 10.04
CA ALA A 16 -16.49 19.44 8.62
C ALA A 16 -15.11 20.10 8.38
N LEU A 17 -14.84 21.24 9.02
CA LEU A 17 -13.55 21.93 8.98
C LEU A 17 -12.40 21.07 9.55
N LEU A 18 -12.66 20.34 10.64
CA LEU A 18 -11.68 19.43 11.24
C LEU A 18 -11.36 18.25 10.32
N LEU A 19 -12.38 17.66 9.69
CA LEU A 19 -12.20 16.57 8.72
C LEU A 19 -11.48 17.04 7.45
N LEU A 20 -11.70 18.28 7.00
CA LEU A 20 -10.97 18.91 5.90
C LEU A 20 -9.50 19.19 6.26
N ALA A 21 -9.21 19.54 7.51
CA ALA A 21 -7.86 19.80 7.99
C ALA A 21 -7.03 18.51 8.15
N VAL A 22 -7.67 17.39 8.48
CA VAL A 22 -7.06 16.05 8.49
C VAL A 22 -7.12 15.45 7.08
N GLY A 23 -6.48 16.14 6.13
CA GLY A 23 -6.21 15.57 4.81
C GLY A 23 -5.36 14.30 4.94
N CYS A 24 -5.45 13.41 3.94
CA CYS A 24 -4.59 12.25 3.87
C CYS A 24 -3.17 12.72 3.48
N GLN A 25 -2.32 12.96 4.47
CA GLN A 25 -0.95 13.39 4.24
C GLN A 25 -0.14 12.15 3.80
N ALA A 26 0.09 11.99 2.51
CA ALA A 26 1.07 11.02 2.04
C ALA A 26 2.45 11.49 2.49
N SER A 27 3.09 10.75 3.40
CA SER A 27 4.48 11.01 3.76
C SER A 27 5.36 10.78 2.52
N PRO A 28 6.32 11.66 2.23
CA PRO A 28 7.21 11.46 1.10
C PRO A 28 8.00 10.16 1.27
N LEU A 29 8.25 9.48 0.16
CA LEU A 29 9.04 8.24 0.16
C LEU A 29 10.47 8.56 0.61
N GLN A 30 11.02 7.74 1.50
CA GLN A 30 12.36 7.90 2.04
C GLN A 30 13.22 6.69 1.69
N ILE A 31 14.44 6.95 1.21
CA ILE A 31 15.45 5.91 0.98
C ILE A 31 15.87 5.37 2.35
N GLY A 32 15.93 4.04 2.50
CA GLY A 32 16.30 3.42 3.77
C GLY A 32 15.21 3.50 4.84
N PHE A 33 13.93 3.65 4.47
CA PHE A 33 12.81 3.68 5.42
C PHE A 33 12.80 2.50 6.42
N TYR A 34 13.34 1.34 6.02
CA TYR A 34 13.41 0.16 6.88
C TYR A 34 14.70 0.06 7.70
N HIS A 35 15.64 1.01 7.61
CA HIS A 35 16.97 0.93 8.21
C HIS A 35 16.93 0.61 9.71
N ASP A 36 16.12 1.34 10.47
CA ASP A 36 16.05 1.21 11.94
C ASP A 36 15.20 0.02 12.41
N ARG A 37 14.32 -0.51 11.56
CA ARG A 37 13.32 -1.53 11.93
C ARG A 37 13.66 -2.91 11.39
N CYS A 38 14.01 -3.01 10.12
CA CYS A 38 14.51 -4.22 9.48
C CYS A 38 15.57 -3.82 8.43
N PRO A 39 16.84 -3.66 8.85
CA PRO A 39 17.92 -3.23 7.94
C PRO A 39 18.18 -4.24 6.80
N GLN A 40 17.77 -5.50 6.98
CA GLN A 40 17.92 -6.56 5.98
C GLN A 40 16.78 -6.61 4.96
N ALA A 41 15.73 -5.78 5.09
CA ALA A 41 14.55 -5.87 4.25
C ALA A 41 14.88 -5.78 2.75
N GLU A 42 15.66 -4.77 2.35
CA GLU A 42 16.05 -4.57 0.95
C GLU A 42 16.93 -5.71 0.43
N ALA A 43 17.86 -6.20 1.26
CA ALA A 43 18.76 -7.30 0.91
C ALA A 43 18.00 -8.62 0.70
N VAL A 44 17.06 -8.94 1.58
CA VAL A 44 16.22 -10.15 1.48
C VAL A 44 15.36 -10.11 0.22
N VAL A 45 14.67 -8.99 -0.06
CA VAL A 45 13.85 -8.84 -1.27
C VAL A 45 14.71 -8.99 -2.53
N LYS A 46 15.90 -8.39 -2.55
CA LYS A 46 16.85 -8.52 -3.66
C LYS A 46 17.27 -9.97 -3.85
N GLY A 47 17.66 -10.68 -2.79
CA GLY A 47 18.10 -12.08 -2.86
C GLY A 47 17.02 -13.00 -3.42
N VAL A 48 15.78 -12.89 -2.91
CA VAL A 48 14.64 -13.67 -3.40
C VAL A 48 14.33 -13.36 -4.86
N MET A 49 14.40 -12.08 -5.26
CA MET A 49 14.15 -11.69 -6.65
C MET A 49 15.24 -12.24 -7.59
N MET A 50 16.52 -12.19 -7.19
CA MET A 50 17.61 -12.72 -8.01
C MET A 50 17.46 -14.22 -8.23
N GLU A 51 17.09 -14.98 -7.19
CA GLU A 51 16.79 -16.41 -7.31
C GLU A 51 15.56 -16.68 -8.19
N ALA A 52 14.50 -15.87 -8.07
CA ALA A 52 13.33 -16.02 -8.93
C ALA A 52 13.67 -15.72 -10.40
N ILE A 53 14.51 -14.72 -10.68
CA ILE A 53 14.94 -14.35 -12.03
C ILE A 53 15.87 -15.41 -12.62
N SER A 54 16.77 -15.99 -11.82
CA SER A 54 17.67 -17.06 -12.28
C SER A 54 16.89 -18.29 -12.76
N GLN A 55 15.79 -18.62 -12.07
CA GLN A 55 14.89 -19.72 -12.44
C GLN A 55 14.04 -19.40 -13.68
N ASN A 56 13.54 -18.16 -13.80
CA ASN A 56 12.81 -17.69 -14.97
C ASN A 56 13.00 -16.17 -15.18
N PRO A 57 13.69 -15.74 -16.26
CA PRO A 57 13.89 -14.33 -16.55
C PRO A 57 12.61 -13.50 -16.63
N GLY A 58 11.47 -14.13 -16.98
CA GLY A 58 10.17 -13.49 -17.05
C GLY A 58 9.63 -12.99 -15.70
N ASN A 59 10.15 -13.49 -14.57
CA ASN A 59 9.71 -13.08 -13.23
C ASN A 59 10.01 -11.61 -12.94
N GLY A 60 11.15 -11.09 -13.40
CA GLY A 60 11.49 -9.67 -13.24
C GLY A 60 10.50 -8.75 -13.97
N ALA A 61 10.20 -9.07 -15.24
CA ALA A 61 9.21 -8.34 -16.02
C ALA A 61 7.79 -8.43 -15.42
N ALA A 62 7.42 -9.61 -14.89
CA ALA A 62 6.14 -9.81 -14.22
C ALA A 62 5.98 -8.94 -12.96
N MET A 63 7.03 -8.83 -12.13
CA MET A 63 7.02 -8.00 -10.91
C MET A 63 6.93 -6.51 -11.24
N ILE A 64 7.66 -6.05 -12.25
CA ILE A 64 7.54 -4.67 -12.74
C ILE A 64 6.13 -4.38 -13.25
N ARG A 65 5.54 -5.29 -14.05
CA ARG A 65 4.16 -5.16 -14.54
C ARG A 65 3.14 -5.13 -13.40
N MET A 66 3.34 -5.91 -12.35
CA MET A 66 2.48 -5.90 -11.17
C MET A 66 2.58 -4.56 -10.44
N LEU A 67 3.79 -4.02 -10.23
CA LEU A 67 3.98 -2.70 -9.62
C LEU A 67 3.27 -1.60 -10.42
N PHE A 68 3.43 -1.61 -11.75
CA PHE A 68 2.69 -0.69 -12.62
C PHE A 68 1.18 -0.91 -12.53
N HIS A 69 0.69 -2.13 -12.41
CA HIS A 69 -0.73 -2.40 -12.26
C HIS A 69 -1.29 -1.91 -10.92
N ASP A 70 -0.51 -1.95 -9.85
CA ASP A 70 -0.93 -1.46 -8.53
C ASP A 70 -0.96 0.08 -8.49
N CYS A 71 0.00 0.75 -9.13
CA CYS A 71 0.09 2.21 -9.12
C CYS A 71 -0.70 2.91 -10.23
N PHE A 72 -0.84 2.33 -11.43
CA PHE A 72 -1.50 3.00 -12.55
C PHE A 72 -3.04 2.94 -12.48
N VAL A 73 -3.58 2.17 -11.53
CA VAL A 73 -5.02 2.17 -11.22
C VAL A 73 -5.42 3.37 -10.33
N GLU A 74 -4.44 4.13 -9.80
CA GLU A 74 -4.68 5.31 -8.94
C GLU A 74 -4.86 6.63 -9.70
N VAL A 75 -4.57 6.70 -11.01
CA VAL A 75 -4.79 7.94 -11.80
C VAL A 75 -6.28 8.25 -12.03
N VAL A 76 -7.19 7.37 -11.62
CA VAL A 76 -8.65 7.58 -11.58
C VAL A 76 -9.15 7.54 -10.13
N THR A 77 -8.61 8.38 -9.25
CA THR A 77 -9.26 8.68 -7.97
C THR A 77 -9.54 10.17 -7.77
N LEU A 78 -9.81 10.87 -8.86
CA LEU A 78 -11.07 11.62 -8.90
C LEU A 78 -12.15 10.64 -9.41
N ARG A 79 -12.90 10.04 -8.47
CA ARG A 79 -14.13 9.23 -8.68
C ARG A 79 -13.93 7.75 -9.01
N SER A 80 -14.06 6.87 -8.01
CA SER A 80 -15.27 6.05 -7.84
C SER A 80 -15.08 4.87 -6.87
N SER A 81 -15.98 4.82 -5.89
CA SER A 81 -16.33 3.62 -5.13
C SER A 81 -16.90 2.56 -6.07
N TRP A 82 -16.13 1.51 -6.42
CA TRP A 82 -16.69 0.26 -6.95
C TRP A 82 -15.80 -0.93 -6.58
N THR A 83 -16.22 -1.69 -5.57
CA THR A 83 -15.73 -3.03 -5.29
C THR A 83 -16.02 -3.95 -6.48
N ARG A 84 -15.00 -4.31 -7.27
CA ARG A 84 -15.12 -5.41 -8.24
C ARG A 84 -14.93 -6.74 -7.50
N PRO A 85 -15.80 -7.75 -7.71
CA PRO A 85 -15.63 -9.06 -7.10
C PRO A 85 -14.33 -9.71 -7.58
N ARG A 86 -13.53 -10.24 -6.63
CA ARG A 86 -12.34 -11.03 -6.94
C ARG A 86 -12.76 -12.27 -7.72
N SER A 87 -12.40 -12.35 -9.00
CA SER A 87 -12.40 -13.61 -9.74
C SER A 87 -11.41 -14.56 -9.07
N ALA A 88 -11.87 -15.76 -8.74
CA ALA A 88 -11.08 -16.80 -8.12
C ALA A 88 -9.91 -17.18 -9.05
N ARG A 89 -8.72 -16.68 -8.72
CA ARG A 89 -7.48 -17.04 -9.42
C ARG A 89 -7.15 -18.49 -9.08
N HIS A 90 -7.07 -19.32 -10.12
CA HIS A 90 -6.58 -20.68 -10.05
C HIS A 90 -5.23 -20.70 -9.33
N ARG A 91 -5.20 -21.30 -8.14
CA ARG A 91 -4.03 -21.37 -7.27
C ARG A 91 -3.06 -22.38 -7.89
N ARG A 92 -2.17 -21.91 -8.77
CA ARG A 92 -1.03 -22.71 -9.23
C ARG A 92 -0.12 -22.89 -8.02
N SER A 93 0.04 -24.12 -7.57
CA SER A 93 0.90 -24.54 -6.45
C SER A 93 2.37 -24.30 -6.82
N SER A 94 2.78 -23.04 -6.81
CA SER A 94 4.19 -22.66 -6.79
C SER A 94 4.70 -22.91 -5.37
N ALA A 95 5.84 -23.60 -5.25
CA ALA A 95 6.54 -23.73 -3.97
C ALA A 95 6.61 -22.36 -3.31
N ARG A 96 6.15 -22.28 -2.06
CA ARG A 96 6.11 -21.03 -1.30
C ARG A 96 7.58 -20.67 -1.02
N PRO A 97 8.10 -19.52 -1.50
CA PRO A 97 9.44 -19.10 -1.13
C PRO A 97 9.50 -18.98 0.38
N THR A 98 10.45 -19.68 1.02
CA THR A 98 10.72 -19.50 2.44
C THR A 98 11.43 -18.16 2.59
N ILE A 99 10.68 -17.11 2.88
CA ILE A 99 11.26 -15.81 3.22
C ILE A 99 11.88 -15.96 4.60
N PRO A 100 13.20 -15.77 4.78
CA PRO A 100 13.79 -15.76 6.11
C PRO A 100 13.14 -14.65 6.93
N PRO A 101 12.79 -14.87 8.21
CA PRO A 101 12.26 -13.80 9.04
C PRO A 101 13.26 -12.63 9.08
N CYS A 102 12.75 -11.39 9.09
CA CYS A 102 13.51 -10.23 9.53
C CYS A 102 13.89 -10.49 11.00
N VAL A 103 14.98 -11.21 11.25
CA VAL A 103 15.55 -11.31 12.59
C VAL A 103 16.13 -9.93 12.87
N ALA A 104 15.51 -9.21 13.79
CA ALA A 104 16.07 -7.99 14.34
C ALA A 104 17.42 -8.36 14.96
N SER A 105 18.50 -7.92 14.33
CA SER A 105 19.82 -7.97 14.96
C SER A 105 19.73 -7.16 16.24
N SER A 106 19.83 -7.85 17.37
CA SER A 106 19.88 -7.27 18.72
C SER A 106 21.13 -6.42 18.91
#